data_AF-A0A8T9BZP0-F1
#
_entry.id   AF-A0A8T9BZP0-F1
#
_cell.length_a   1.000
_cell.length_b   1.000
_cell.length_c   1.000
_cell.angle_alpha   90.00
_cell.angle_beta   90.00
_cell.angle_gamma   90.00
#
_symmetry.space_group_name_H-M   'P 1'
#
loop_
_entity.id
_entity.type
_entity.pdbx_description
1 polymer ?
#
loop_
_entity_poly.entity_id
_entity_poly.type
_entity_poly.pdbx_seq_one_letter_code
_entity_poly.pdbx_strand_id
1 'polypeptide(L)'
;MTDNTPSKIPDKRPASPAENGPRKRHKADPPDFSQADEVVTFLIGPFTEGATPKTFLVHKEIVCYHSPVLNAAFNSGFVEGQTQTYKLEDVNQGTFKLFVQWLYFQKLALAVFEEDYDSEEHITDQDMEVVTYQQLVELWVLSDRLGIPILQNFVLQTIRRISDKINRVPTIILAYVYENSSEDSKLRQFFVNEVGSHANESFFGPKYKSRYPHQMLLDLAIWYTQPIDEAKEYTVEDFFVLVETQDSSKWA
;
A
#
# COMPACT_ATOMS: atom_id res chain seq x y z
N MET A 1 5.88 56.43 66.58
CA MET A 1 7.04 56.51 65.67
C MET A 1 7.07 55.19 64.92
N THR A 2 6.64 55.24 63.67
CA THR A 2 6.40 54.08 62.79
C THR A 2 7.71 53.64 62.18
N ASP A 3 8.14 52.43 62.51
CA ASP A 3 9.32 51.78 61.96
C ASP A 3 8.99 51.21 60.57
N ASN A 4 9.81 51.58 59.59
CA ASN A 4 9.55 51.44 58.16
C ASN A 4 10.61 50.51 57.56
N THR A 5 10.34 49.20 57.56
CA THR A 5 11.23 48.19 56.99
C THR A 5 10.82 47.90 55.52
N PRO A 6 11.70 48.07 54.51
CA PRO A 6 11.37 47.72 53.14
C PRO A 6 11.55 46.21 52.89
N SER A 7 10.45 45.53 52.55
CA SER A 7 10.44 44.15 52.06
C SER A 7 10.90 44.11 50.60
N LYS A 8 12.01 43.41 50.29
CA LYS A 8 12.45 43.13 48.91
C LYS A 8 12.15 41.67 48.56
N ILE A 9 11.24 41.52 47.59
CA ILE A 9 10.78 40.28 46.98
C ILE A 9 11.90 39.69 46.09
N PRO A 10 12.21 38.38 46.15
CA PRO A 10 13.16 37.77 45.24
C PRO A 10 12.53 37.50 43.86
N ASP A 11 13.18 38.01 42.83
CA ASP A 11 12.80 37.97 41.42
C ASP A 11 13.07 36.56 40.84
N LYS A 12 12.05 35.68 40.86
CA LYS A 12 12.10 34.37 40.20
C LYS A 12 11.62 34.50 38.75
N ARG A 13 12.56 34.66 37.81
CA ARG A 13 12.29 34.38 36.39
C ARG A 13 11.98 32.88 36.22
N PRO A 14 10.90 32.50 35.53
CA PRO A 14 10.70 31.10 35.15
C PRO A 14 11.72 30.70 34.08
N ALA A 15 12.36 29.55 34.28
CA ALA A 15 13.24 28.94 33.29
C ALA A 15 12.43 28.53 32.05
N SER A 16 12.93 28.87 30.86
CA SER A 16 12.36 28.44 29.59
C SER A 16 12.39 26.91 29.46
N PRO A 17 11.38 26.27 28.84
CA PRO A 17 11.38 24.82 28.63
C PRO A 17 12.51 24.46 27.66
N ALA A 18 13.32 23.47 28.03
CA ALA A 18 14.31 22.88 27.14
C ALA A 18 13.65 22.37 25.86
N GLU A 19 14.12 22.86 24.71
CA GLU A 19 13.79 22.33 23.39
C GLU A 19 14.24 20.87 23.33
N ASN A 20 13.29 19.95 23.43
CA ASN A 20 13.54 18.54 23.12
C ASN A 20 13.78 18.42 21.62
N GLY A 21 15.03 18.16 21.24
CA GLY A 21 15.38 17.78 19.88
C GLY A 21 14.59 16.55 19.40
N PRO A 22 14.63 16.24 18.08
CA PRO A 22 13.81 15.19 17.49
C PRO A 22 14.10 13.85 18.17
N ARG A 23 13.09 13.27 18.82
CA ARG A 23 13.16 11.94 19.43
C ARG A 23 13.45 10.94 18.31
N LYS A 24 14.62 10.30 18.37
CA LYS A 24 14.92 9.13 17.52
C LYS A 24 13.85 8.07 17.79
N ARG A 25 13.00 7.79 16.81
CA ARG A 25 12.01 6.71 16.88
C ARG A 25 12.77 5.39 16.84
N HIS A 26 12.91 4.73 18.00
CA HIS A 26 13.39 3.35 18.03
C HIS A 26 12.46 2.48 17.17
N LYS A 27 13.04 1.61 16.33
CA LYS A 27 12.30 0.60 15.57
C LYS A 27 11.52 -0.26 16.56
N ALA A 28 10.23 -0.49 16.28
CA ALA A 28 9.46 -1.45 17.05
C ALA A 28 10.09 -2.84 16.87
N ASP A 29 10.26 -3.57 17.97
CA ASP A 29 10.69 -4.97 17.90
C ASP A 29 9.65 -5.77 17.09
N PRO A 30 10.08 -6.83 16.36
CA PRO A 30 9.13 -7.68 15.65
C PRO A 30 8.10 -8.26 16.62
N PRO A 31 6.87 -8.55 16.17
CA PRO A 31 5.84 -9.11 17.04
C PRO A 31 6.31 -10.39 17.72
N ASP A 32 6.23 -10.42 19.05
CA ASP A 32 6.53 -11.57 19.88
C ASP A 32 5.28 -12.28 20.38
N PHE A 33 4.10 -11.71 20.07
CA PHE A 33 2.79 -12.23 20.45
C PHE A 33 2.59 -12.30 21.97
N SER A 34 3.26 -11.41 22.71
CA SER A 34 3.02 -11.23 24.14
C SER A 34 1.58 -10.81 24.45
N GLN A 35 0.89 -10.19 23.49
CA GLN A 35 -0.54 -9.86 23.53
C GLN A 35 -1.35 -10.67 22.50
N ALA A 36 -1.08 -11.98 22.40
CA ALA A 36 -1.72 -12.86 21.41
C ALA A 36 -3.27 -12.91 21.49
N ASP A 37 -3.86 -12.53 22.62
CA ASP A 37 -5.31 -12.46 22.80
C ASP A 37 -5.93 -11.17 22.23
N GLU A 38 -5.14 -10.13 21.95
CA GLU A 38 -5.61 -8.89 21.33
C GLU A 38 -5.80 -9.06 19.81
N VAL A 39 -7.07 -9.07 19.39
CA VAL A 39 -7.49 -9.08 17.99
C VAL A 39 -8.29 -7.84 17.63
N VAL A 40 -8.10 -7.36 16.40
CA VAL A 40 -8.89 -6.28 15.80
C VAL A 40 -9.81 -6.83 14.72
N THR A 41 -10.93 -6.14 14.53
CA THR A 41 -11.95 -6.48 13.56
C THR A 41 -11.85 -5.60 12.33
N PHE A 42 -11.83 -6.19 11.15
CA PHE A 42 -11.98 -5.48 9.89
C PHE A 42 -13.32 -5.82 9.24
N LEU A 43 -14.09 -4.80 8.89
CA LEU A 43 -15.32 -4.94 8.11
C LEU A 43 -15.06 -4.49 6.68
N ILE A 44 -15.13 -5.43 5.73
CA ILE A 44 -14.67 -5.24 4.36
C ILE A 44 -15.81 -5.41 3.35
N GLY A 45 -15.92 -4.45 2.44
CA GLY A 45 -16.94 -4.41 1.40
C GLY A 45 -18.06 -3.41 1.72
N PRO A 46 -19.01 -3.25 0.80
CA PRO A 46 -19.93 -2.11 0.80
C PRO A 46 -20.85 -2.09 2.03
N PHE A 47 -21.07 -0.90 2.60
CA PHE A 47 -22.00 -0.65 3.70
C PHE A 47 -23.36 -0.08 3.23
N THR A 48 -23.80 -0.48 2.04
CA THR A 48 -25.10 -0.07 1.48
C THR A 48 -26.23 -1.00 1.91
N GLU A 49 -27.47 -0.55 1.78
CA GLU A 49 -28.64 -1.37 2.08
C GLU A 49 -28.63 -2.67 1.25
N GLY A 50 -28.81 -3.82 1.92
CA GLY A 50 -28.76 -5.15 1.31
C GLY A 50 -27.36 -5.75 1.14
N ALA A 51 -26.28 -5.00 1.41
CA ALA A 51 -24.93 -5.54 1.38
C ALA A 51 -24.55 -6.19 2.74
N THR A 52 -23.72 -7.23 2.67
CA THR A 52 -23.16 -7.92 3.85
C THR A 52 -21.63 -7.81 3.85
N PRO A 53 -21.06 -6.82 4.56
CA PRO A 53 -19.62 -6.71 4.71
C PRO A 53 -19.05 -7.97 5.36
N LYS A 54 -17.87 -8.38 4.89
CA LYS A 54 -17.17 -9.53 5.46
C LYS A 54 -16.33 -9.11 6.65
N THR A 55 -16.39 -9.90 7.71
CA THR A 55 -15.58 -9.71 8.91
C THR A 55 -14.28 -10.49 8.82
N PHE A 56 -13.16 -9.84 9.12
CA PHE A 56 -11.86 -10.46 9.31
C PHE A 56 -11.33 -10.13 10.70
N LEU A 57 -10.85 -11.13 11.43
CA LEU A 57 -10.19 -10.97 12.73
C LEU A 57 -8.68 -11.14 12.53
N VAL A 58 -7.89 -10.19 13.00
CA VAL A 58 -6.43 -10.17 12.82
C VAL A 58 -5.77 -9.76 14.13
N HIS A 59 -4.63 -10.39 14.48
CA HIS A 59 -3.88 -10.01 15.67
C HIS A 59 -3.42 -8.55 15.58
N LYS A 60 -3.78 -7.77 16.60
CA LYS A 60 -3.53 -6.34 16.65
C LYS A 60 -2.04 -6.01 16.54
N GLU A 61 -1.21 -6.81 17.20
CA GLU A 61 0.25 -6.64 17.25
C GLU A 61 0.88 -6.65 15.85
N ILE A 62 0.54 -7.63 15.00
CA ILE A 62 1.01 -7.72 13.60
C ILE A 62 0.55 -6.51 12.80
N VAL A 63 -0.73 -6.15 12.92
CA VAL A 63 -1.33 -5.06 12.15
C VAL A 63 -0.66 -3.73 12.47
N CYS A 64 -0.47 -3.46 13.78
CA CYS A 64 0.17 -2.23 14.25
C CYS A 64 1.67 -2.19 13.93
N TYR A 65 2.35 -3.35 13.93
CA TYR A 65 3.75 -3.43 13.54
C TYR A 65 3.96 -3.05 12.07
N HIS A 66 3.10 -3.53 11.17
CA HIS A 66 3.27 -3.30 9.73
C HIS A 66 2.68 -1.97 9.23
N SER A 67 1.67 -1.41 9.91
CA SER A 67 1.01 -0.18 9.45
C SER A 67 1.04 0.91 10.52
N PRO A 68 1.75 2.03 10.29
CA PRO A 68 1.72 3.18 11.19
C PRO A 68 0.33 3.81 11.29
N VAL A 69 -0.46 3.75 10.21
CA VAL A 69 -1.85 4.23 10.17
C VAL A 69 -2.73 3.39 11.09
N LEU A 70 -2.65 2.06 10.98
CA LEU A 70 -3.47 1.16 11.82
C LEU A 70 -2.98 1.16 13.27
N ASN A 71 -1.67 1.28 13.50
CA ASN A 71 -1.13 1.49 14.83
C ASN A 71 -1.72 2.75 15.50
N ALA A 72 -1.76 3.86 14.76
CA ALA A 72 -2.37 5.08 15.25
C ALA A 72 -3.88 4.90 15.46
N ALA A 73 -4.59 4.25 14.54
CA ALA A 73 -6.02 4.04 14.65
C ALA A 73 -6.40 3.21 15.89
N PHE A 74 -5.83 2.02 16.05
CA PHE A 74 -6.20 1.07 17.11
C PHE A 74 -5.66 1.42 18.50
N ASN A 75 -4.65 2.30 18.58
CA ASN A 75 -4.09 2.77 19.86
C ASN A 75 -4.42 4.24 20.15
N SER A 76 -5.43 4.81 19.49
CA SER A 76 -5.94 6.16 19.75
C SER A 76 -7.22 6.16 20.59
N GLY A 77 -7.68 7.35 20.96
CA GLY A 77 -9.02 7.55 21.55
C GLY A 77 -10.15 7.67 20.51
N PHE A 78 -9.89 7.47 19.22
CA PHE A 78 -10.93 7.53 18.17
C PHE A 78 -11.78 6.26 18.12
N VAL A 79 -12.80 6.24 17.26
CA VAL A 79 -13.78 5.15 17.20
C VAL A 79 -13.11 3.80 16.94
N GLU A 80 -12.07 3.75 16.10
CA GLU A 80 -11.31 2.54 15.81
C GLU A 80 -10.57 2.03 17.04
N GLY A 81 -9.97 2.93 17.84
CA GLY A 81 -9.30 2.57 19.09
C GLY A 81 -10.25 2.15 20.20
N GLN A 82 -11.46 2.69 20.24
CA GLN A 82 -12.47 2.28 21.23
C GLN A 82 -13.17 0.97 20.85
N THR A 83 -13.47 0.78 19.57
CA THR A 83 -14.23 -0.38 19.07
C THR A 83 -13.34 -1.53 18.62
N GLN A 84 -12.03 -1.30 18.50
CA GLN A 84 -11.06 -2.22 17.88
C GLN A 84 -11.55 -2.70 16.51
N THR A 85 -12.28 -1.83 15.78
CA THR A 85 -12.91 -2.15 14.50
C THR A 85 -12.52 -1.10 13.44
N TYR A 86 -12.05 -1.57 12.29
CA TYR A 86 -11.70 -0.73 11.15
C TYR A 86 -12.57 -1.09 9.94
N LYS A 87 -13.12 -0.08 9.27
CA LYS A 87 -14.11 -0.25 8.19
C LYS A 87 -13.52 0.18 6.85
N LEU A 88 -13.66 -0.67 5.83
CA LEU A 88 -13.19 -0.41 4.47
C LEU A 88 -14.28 -0.80 3.47
N GLU A 89 -15.04 0.19 3.01
CA GLU A 89 -16.24 -0.03 2.18
C GLU A 89 -15.94 -0.28 0.71
N ASP A 90 -14.83 0.28 0.25
CA ASP A 90 -14.38 0.31 -1.15
C ASP A 90 -13.33 -0.77 -1.44
N VAL A 91 -12.99 -1.61 -0.46
CA VAL A 91 -11.99 -2.67 -0.61
C VAL A 91 -12.66 -4.00 -0.90
N ASN A 92 -12.19 -4.68 -1.95
CA ASN A 92 -12.63 -6.03 -2.28
C ASN A 92 -12.17 -7.05 -1.22
N GLN A 93 -13.03 -8.01 -0.88
CA GLN A 93 -12.72 -9.05 0.11
C GLN A 93 -11.50 -9.92 -0.28
N GLY A 94 -11.30 -10.18 -1.57
CA GLY A 94 -10.14 -10.90 -2.10
C GLY A 94 -8.84 -10.12 -1.91
N THR A 95 -8.87 -8.82 -2.20
CA THR A 95 -7.75 -7.89 -1.94
C THR A 95 -7.40 -7.87 -0.46
N PHE A 96 -8.39 -7.76 0.43
CA PHE A 96 -8.13 -7.80 1.86
C PHE A 96 -7.61 -9.15 2.34
N LYS A 97 -8.04 -10.26 1.74
CA LYS A 97 -7.46 -11.59 2.01
C LYS A 97 -5.97 -11.62 1.67
N LEU A 98 -5.54 -11.03 0.54
CA LEU A 98 -4.13 -10.92 0.17
C LEU A 98 -3.36 -10.04 1.17
N PHE A 99 -3.95 -8.93 1.61
CA PHE A 99 -3.35 -8.09 2.66
C PHE A 99 -3.09 -8.89 3.94
N VAL A 100 -4.08 -9.66 4.43
CA VAL A 100 -3.91 -10.51 5.61
C VAL A 100 -2.85 -11.59 5.37
N GLN A 101 -2.83 -12.26 4.20
CA GLN A 101 -1.77 -13.23 3.90
C GLN A 101 -0.38 -12.60 4.00
N TRP A 102 -0.20 -11.40 3.43
CA TRP A 102 1.08 -10.71 3.49
C TRP A 102 1.45 -10.32 4.92
N LEU A 103 0.52 -9.82 5.73
CA LEU A 103 0.79 -9.48 7.13
C LEU A 103 1.42 -10.64 7.92
N TYR A 104 0.95 -11.87 7.72
CA TYR A 104 1.47 -13.03 8.45
C TYR A 104 2.70 -13.67 7.80
N PHE A 105 2.75 -13.74 6.47
CA PHE A 105 3.73 -14.59 5.78
C PHE A 105 4.73 -13.81 4.93
N GLN A 106 4.49 -12.51 4.74
CA GLN A 106 5.24 -11.66 3.81
C GLN A 106 5.32 -12.27 2.40
N LYS A 107 4.26 -13.00 2.03
CA LYS A 107 4.10 -13.78 0.80
C LYS A 107 2.62 -13.79 0.39
N LEU A 108 2.36 -13.95 -0.91
CA LEU A 108 1.03 -14.12 -1.47
C LEU A 108 0.91 -15.49 -2.13
N ALA A 109 -0.17 -16.20 -1.85
CA ALA A 109 -0.52 -17.44 -2.54
C ALA A 109 -1.42 -17.09 -3.72
N LEU A 110 -0.84 -17.03 -4.93
CA LEU A 110 -1.54 -16.65 -6.15
C LEU A 110 -1.65 -17.87 -7.08
N ALA A 111 -2.86 -18.14 -7.56
CA ALA A 111 -3.14 -19.31 -8.41
C ALA A 111 -2.32 -19.32 -9.71
N VAL A 112 -1.94 -18.14 -10.24
CA VAL A 112 -1.06 -18.02 -11.43
C VAL A 112 0.33 -18.68 -11.24
N PHE A 113 0.72 -18.97 -10.00
CA PHE A 113 1.95 -19.70 -9.68
C PHE A 113 1.76 -21.19 -9.46
N GLU A 114 0.53 -21.69 -9.41
CA GLU A 114 0.23 -23.11 -9.24
C GLU A 114 0.26 -23.81 -10.61
N GLU A 115 1.05 -24.88 -10.76
CA GLU A 115 1.28 -25.57 -12.04
C GLU A 115 0.12 -26.53 -12.41
N ASP A 116 -0.71 -26.92 -11.42
CA ASP A 116 -1.73 -27.97 -11.52
C ASP A 116 -3.14 -27.49 -11.09
N TYR A 117 -3.51 -26.23 -11.38
CA TYR A 117 -4.81 -25.69 -10.95
C TYR A 117 -5.98 -26.31 -11.75
N ASP A 118 -6.52 -27.42 -11.25
CA ASP A 118 -7.70 -28.10 -11.78
C ASP A 118 -8.95 -27.42 -11.21
N SER A 119 -9.39 -26.30 -11.80
CA SER A 119 -10.57 -25.59 -11.29
C SER A 119 -11.86 -26.27 -11.74
N GLU A 120 -12.55 -26.92 -10.80
CA GLU A 120 -13.93 -27.41 -10.98
C GLU A 120 -14.96 -26.27 -11.21
N GLU A 121 -14.58 -25.00 -10.99
CA GLU A 121 -15.37 -23.83 -11.34
C GLU A 121 -14.92 -23.27 -12.71
N HIS A 122 -15.90 -22.98 -13.58
CA HIS A 122 -15.74 -22.54 -14.97
C HIS A 122 -15.09 -21.14 -15.18
N ILE A 123 -14.08 -20.78 -14.39
CA ILE A 123 -13.32 -19.55 -14.60
C ILE A 123 -12.22 -19.84 -15.63
N THR A 124 -12.22 -19.13 -16.75
CA THR A 124 -11.16 -19.30 -17.74
C THR A 124 -9.84 -18.72 -17.21
N ASP A 125 -8.69 -19.24 -17.66
CA ASP A 125 -7.37 -18.73 -17.27
C ASP A 125 -7.25 -17.20 -17.43
N GLN A 126 -7.93 -16.66 -18.45
CA GLN A 126 -7.96 -15.23 -18.73
C GLN A 126 -8.74 -14.43 -17.68
N ASP A 127 -9.84 -14.97 -17.15
CA ASP A 127 -10.62 -14.31 -16.10
C ASP A 127 -9.88 -14.33 -14.76
N MET A 128 -9.17 -15.43 -14.47
CA MET A 128 -8.28 -15.57 -13.30
C MET A 128 -7.14 -14.53 -13.32
N GLU A 129 -6.52 -14.32 -14.49
CA GLU A 129 -5.45 -13.33 -14.68
C GLU A 129 -5.96 -11.91 -14.37
N VAL A 130 -7.12 -11.53 -14.94
CA VAL A 130 -7.72 -10.21 -14.73
C VAL A 130 -8.03 -9.97 -13.25
N VAL A 131 -8.64 -10.95 -12.57
CA VAL A 131 -8.94 -10.85 -11.14
C VAL A 131 -7.66 -10.69 -10.32
N THR A 132 -6.60 -11.44 -10.65
CA THR A 132 -5.32 -11.38 -9.95
C THR A 132 -4.68 -10.00 -10.06
N TYR A 133 -4.58 -9.45 -11.27
CA TYR A 133 -4.00 -8.11 -11.45
C TYR A 133 -4.85 -7.03 -10.78
N GLN A 134 -6.18 -7.13 -10.85
CA GLN A 134 -7.08 -6.20 -10.18
C GLN A 134 -6.83 -6.21 -8.66
N GLN A 135 -6.77 -7.39 -8.04
CA GLN A 135 -6.50 -7.51 -6.61
C GLN A 135 -5.12 -6.97 -6.22
N LEU A 136 -4.10 -7.17 -7.07
CA LEU A 136 -2.76 -6.64 -6.83
C LEU A 136 -2.73 -5.11 -6.88
N VAL A 137 -3.34 -4.47 -7.89
CA VAL A 137 -3.36 -2.99 -7.95
C VAL A 137 -4.21 -2.38 -6.83
N GLU A 138 -5.32 -3.02 -6.45
CA GLU A 138 -6.10 -2.61 -5.27
C GLU A 138 -5.29 -2.77 -3.98
N LEU A 139 -4.49 -3.84 -3.86
CA LEU A 139 -3.62 -4.06 -2.71
C LEU A 139 -2.53 -2.98 -2.65
N TRP A 140 -1.97 -2.57 -3.78
CA TRP A 140 -1.01 -1.47 -3.83
C TRP A 140 -1.64 -0.17 -3.30
N VAL A 141 -2.84 0.18 -3.77
CA VAL A 141 -3.58 1.38 -3.34
C VAL A 141 -3.96 1.31 -1.87
N LEU A 142 -4.40 0.15 -1.39
CA LEU A 142 -4.68 -0.07 0.04
C LEU A 142 -3.41 0.10 0.88
N SER A 143 -2.27 -0.37 0.38
CA SER A 143 -0.99 -0.26 1.07
C SER A 143 -0.52 1.19 1.19
N ASP A 144 -0.73 1.99 0.14
CA ASP A 144 -0.52 3.44 0.17
C ASP A 144 -1.37 4.10 1.26
N ARG A 145 -2.67 3.80 1.26
CA ARG A 145 -3.64 4.31 2.25
C ARG A 145 -3.28 3.94 3.69
N LEU A 146 -2.72 2.75 3.89
CA LEU A 146 -2.32 2.23 5.20
C LEU A 146 -0.87 2.59 5.57
N GLY A 147 -0.16 3.32 4.71
CA GLY A 147 1.22 3.74 4.94
C GLY A 147 2.21 2.58 5.00
N ILE A 148 2.14 1.63 4.06
CA ILE A 148 2.97 0.42 4.01
C ILE A 148 3.80 0.37 2.71
N PRO A 149 4.85 1.21 2.56
CA PRO A 149 5.69 1.23 1.35
C PRO A 149 6.33 -0.12 0.99
N ILE A 150 6.69 -0.91 2.00
CA ILE A 150 7.29 -2.24 1.77
C ILE A 150 6.31 -3.16 1.04
N LEU A 151 5.01 -3.08 1.35
CA LEU A 151 3.99 -3.84 0.65
C LEU A 151 3.73 -3.27 -0.76
N GLN A 152 3.74 -1.95 -0.94
CA GLN A 152 3.68 -1.34 -2.28
C GLN A 152 4.80 -1.89 -3.18
N ASN A 153 6.03 -1.94 -2.69
CA ASN A 153 7.19 -2.45 -3.43
C ASN A 153 7.08 -3.95 -3.71
N PHE A 154 6.66 -4.74 -2.70
CA PHE A 154 6.39 -6.17 -2.85
C PHE A 154 5.34 -6.44 -3.95
N VAL A 155 4.28 -5.64 -4.01
CA VAL A 155 3.24 -5.77 -5.03
C VAL A 155 3.79 -5.47 -6.42
N LEU A 156 4.58 -4.41 -6.60
CA LEU A 156 5.21 -4.10 -7.90
C LEU A 156 6.10 -5.26 -8.38
N GLN A 157 6.95 -5.80 -7.50
CA GLN A 157 7.75 -6.98 -7.81
C GLN A 157 6.90 -8.20 -8.19
N THR A 158 5.77 -8.39 -7.48
CA THR A 158 4.85 -9.49 -7.75
C THR A 158 4.21 -9.34 -9.13
N ILE A 159 3.71 -8.14 -9.46
CA ILE A 159 3.16 -7.82 -10.80
C ILE A 159 4.21 -8.09 -11.88
N ARG A 160 5.44 -7.57 -11.72
CA ARG A 160 6.54 -7.78 -12.67
C ARG A 160 6.83 -9.26 -12.89
N ARG A 161 6.93 -10.06 -11.82
CA ARG A 161 7.14 -11.52 -11.89
C ARG A 161 6.03 -12.23 -12.66
N ILE A 162 4.77 -11.85 -12.46
CA ILE A 162 3.66 -12.44 -13.20
C ILE A 162 3.77 -12.06 -14.68
N SER A 163 3.97 -10.77 -14.97
CA SER A 163 4.13 -10.26 -16.34
C SER A 163 5.27 -10.95 -17.09
N ASP A 164 6.40 -11.21 -16.44
CA ASP A 164 7.52 -11.98 -17.00
C ASP A 164 7.16 -13.44 -17.26
N LYS A 165 6.48 -14.09 -16.31
CA LYS A 165 6.06 -15.50 -16.44
C LYS A 165 5.11 -15.70 -17.63
N ILE A 166 4.18 -14.76 -17.85
CA ILE A 166 3.14 -14.88 -18.88
C ILE A 166 3.46 -14.09 -20.17
N ASN A 167 4.55 -13.32 -20.17
CA ASN A 167 4.98 -12.42 -21.26
C ASN A 167 3.87 -11.43 -21.71
N ARG A 168 3.21 -10.76 -20.75
CA ARG A 168 2.13 -9.79 -21.02
C ARG A 168 2.11 -8.64 -20.01
N VAL A 169 1.71 -7.46 -20.49
CA VAL A 169 1.41 -6.28 -19.65
C VAL A 169 -0.11 -6.17 -19.44
N PRO A 170 -0.60 -6.08 -18.19
CA PRO A 170 -2.03 -6.09 -17.88
C PRO A 170 -2.70 -4.73 -18.14
N THR A 171 -2.99 -4.42 -19.40
CA THR A 171 -3.55 -3.09 -19.74
C THR A 171 -4.96 -2.84 -19.21
N ILE A 172 -5.69 -3.88 -18.82
CA ILE A 172 -7.07 -3.76 -18.33
C ILE A 172 -7.19 -3.01 -16.99
N ILE A 173 -6.14 -3.02 -16.17
CA ILE A 173 -6.16 -2.35 -14.86
C ILE A 173 -5.77 -0.87 -14.91
N LEU A 174 -5.37 -0.35 -16.09
CA LEU A 174 -4.82 1.00 -16.19
C LEU A 174 -5.86 2.08 -15.84
N ALA A 175 -7.13 1.86 -16.18
CA ALA A 175 -8.22 2.74 -15.77
C ALA A 175 -8.30 2.86 -14.25
N TYR A 176 -8.35 1.73 -13.55
CA TYR A 176 -8.37 1.70 -12.10
C TYR A 176 -7.14 2.40 -11.49
N VAL A 177 -5.94 2.11 -12.01
CA VAL A 177 -4.68 2.71 -11.51
C VAL A 177 -4.73 4.23 -11.58
N TYR A 178 -5.18 4.81 -12.69
CA TYR A 178 -5.26 6.27 -12.83
C TYR A 178 -6.42 6.90 -12.07
N GLU A 179 -7.50 6.16 -11.81
CA GLU A 179 -8.60 6.65 -10.98
C GLU A 179 -8.27 6.65 -9.48
N ASN A 180 -7.36 5.77 -9.03
CA ASN A 180 -7.15 5.48 -7.60
C ASN A 180 -5.72 5.78 -7.11
N SER A 181 -4.93 6.54 -7.86
CA SER A 181 -3.59 6.99 -7.42
C SER A 181 -3.34 8.44 -7.79
N SER A 182 -2.30 9.06 -7.22
CA SER A 182 -1.89 10.43 -7.53
C SER A 182 -1.08 10.53 -8.84
N GLU A 183 -0.89 11.73 -9.38
CA GLU A 183 -0.10 11.97 -10.60
C GLU A 183 1.38 11.57 -10.46
N ASP A 184 1.95 11.73 -9.27
CA ASP A 184 3.32 11.34 -8.92
C ASP A 184 3.46 9.87 -8.48
N SER A 185 2.37 9.09 -8.58
CA SER A 185 2.33 7.70 -8.15
C SER A 185 3.37 6.85 -8.86
N LYS A 186 4.15 6.13 -8.05
CA LYS A 186 5.08 5.11 -8.53
C LYS A 186 4.40 3.97 -9.30
N LEU A 187 3.15 3.65 -8.96
CA LEU A 187 2.35 2.67 -9.70
C LEU A 187 2.07 3.13 -11.13
N ARG A 188 1.75 4.42 -11.34
CA ARG A 188 1.54 4.98 -12.69
C ARG A 188 2.83 4.98 -13.50
N GLN A 189 3.92 5.47 -12.90
CA GLN A 189 5.24 5.49 -13.55
C GLN A 189 5.67 4.09 -13.99
N PHE A 190 5.49 3.09 -13.11
CA PHE A 190 5.76 1.68 -13.43
C PHE A 190 4.98 1.21 -14.65
N PHE A 191 3.66 1.40 -14.67
CA PHE A 191 2.83 0.92 -15.79
C PHE A 191 3.05 1.69 -17.09
N VAL A 192 3.36 2.99 -17.04
CA VAL A 192 3.77 3.75 -18.23
C VAL A 192 5.01 3.12 -18.84
N ASN A 193 5.98 2.77 -18.00
CA ASN A 193 7.23 2.18 -18.44
C ASN A 193 7.06 0.74 -18.95
N GLU A 194 6.26 -0.09 -18.27
CA GLU A 194 5.90 -1.44 -18.74
C GLU A 194 5.23 -1.39 -20.12
N VAL A 195 4.25 -0.49 -20.31
CA VAL A 195 3.56 -0.32 -21.60
C VAL A 195 4.52 0.23 -22.66
N GLY A 196 5.28 1.28 -22.38
CA GLY A 196 6.23 1.85 -23.33
C GLY A 196 7.30 0.88 -23.80
N SER A 197 7.75 -0.01 -22.91
CA SER A 197 8.81 -0.97 -23.21
C SER A 197 8.33 -2.21 -23.98
N HIS A 198 7.07 -2.62 -23.82
CA HIS A 198 6.59 -3.90 -24.34
C HIS A 198 5.43 -3.78 -25.35
N ALA A 199 4.71 -2.65 -25.37
CA ALA A 199 3.56 -2.50 -26.24
C ALA A 199 3.98 -2.35 -27.71
N ASN A 200 3.20 -2.98 -28.58
CA ASN A 200 3.25 -2.78 -30.02
C ASN A 200 1.89 -2.27 -30.52
N GLU A 201 1.73 -2.04 -31.83
CA GLU A 201 0.49 -1.51 -32.41
C GLU A 201 -0.79 -2.26 -31.95
N SER A 202 -0.71 -3.58 -31.74
CA SER A 202 -1.87 -4.38 -31.33
C SER A 202 -2.41 -4.02 -29.94
N PHE A 203 -1.60 -3.41 -29.07
CA PHE A 203 -2.01 -2.94 -27.74
C PHE A 203 -2.99 -1.77 -27.82
N PHE A 204 -2.89 -0.96 -28.88
CA PHE A 204 -3.65 0.28 -29.07
C PHE A 204 -4.83 0.11 -30.05
N GLY A 205 -5.15 -1.14 -30.42
CA GLY A 205 -6.24 -1.43 -31.34
C GLY A 205 -7.63 -1.04 -30.78
N PRO A 206 -8.65 -0.90 -31.65
CA PRO A 206 -9.98 -0.42 -31.27
C PRO A 206 -10.65 -1.19 -30.12
N LYS A 207 -10.35 -2.50 -29.98
CA LYS A 207 -10.85 -3.37 -28.91
C LYS A 207 -10.41 -2.92 -27.50
N TYR A 208 -9.28 -2.25 -27.39
CA TYR A 208 -8.66 -1.88 -26.11
C TYR A 208 -8.75 -0.39 -25.81
N LYS A 209 -9.43 0.39 -26.66
CA LYS A 209 -9.51 1.86 -26.53
C LYS A 209 -10.01 2.31 -25.14
N SER A 210 -10.96 1.60 -24.56
CA SER A 210 -11.49 1.92 -23.22
C SER A 210 -10.54 1.63 -22.07
N ARG A 211 -9.44 0.89 -22.31
CA ARG A 211 -8.46 0.53 -21.28
C ARG A 211 -7.47 1.65 -20.97
N TYR A 212 -7.34 2.64 -21.85
CA TYR A 212 -6.32 3.68 -21.73
C TYR A 212 -6.94 5.02 -21.31
N PRO A 213 -6.73 5.44 -20.06
CA PRO A 213 -7.04 6.79 -19.63
C PRO A 213 -6.33 7.83 -20.49
N HIS A 214 -6.98 8.98 -20.71
CA HIS A 214 -6.39 10.09 -21.46
C HIS A 214 -5.02 10.50 -20.88
N GLN A 215 -4.92 10.60 -19.55
CA GLN A 215 -3.68 10.96 -18.88
C GLN A 215 -2.58 9.93 -19.12
N MET A 216 -2.90 8.63 -19.10
CA MET A 216 -1.93 7.56 -19.39
C MET A 216 -1.31 7.71 -20.78
N LEU A 217 -2.12 8.05 -21.79
CA LEU A 217 -1.63 8.25 -23.15
C LEU A 217 -0.70 9.48 -23.26
N LEU A 218 -0.96 10.53 -22.47
CA LEU A 218 -0.06 11.69 -22.39
C LEU A 218 1.27 11.31 -21.72
N ASP A 219 1.21 10.59 -20.60
CA ASP A 219 2.40 10.14 -19.87
C ASP A 219 3.24 9.20 -20.74
N LEU A 220 2.59 8.32 -21.51
CA LEU A 220 3.24 7.45 -22.50
C LEU A 220 3.86 8.25 -23.66
N ALA A 221 3.19 9.28 -24.16
CA ALA A 221 3.75 10.16 -25.18
C ALA A 221 5.02 10.87 -24.67
N ILE A 222 5.00 11.35 -23.42
CA ILE A 222 6.17 11.95 -22.76
C ILE A 222 7.29 10.90 -22.64
N TRP A 223 6.97 9.68 -22.22
CA TRP A 223 7.94 8.58 -22.14
C TRP A 223 8.63 8.31 -23.48
N TYR A 224 7.90 8.30 -24.59
CA TYR A 224 8.48 8.11 -25.94
C TYR A 224 9.38 9.26 -26.42
N THR A 225 9.31 10.44 -25.80
CA THR A 225 10.23 11.54 -26.11
C THR A 225 11.61 11.38 -25.47
N GLN A 226 11.76 10.46 -24.51
CA GLN A 226 13.01 10.26 -23.79
C GLN A 226 14.07 9.59 -24.69
N PRO A 227 15.37 9.90 -24.51
CA PRO A 227 16.45 9.29 -25.27
C PRO A 227 16.46 7.77 -25.14
N ILE A 228 16.75 7.08 -26.24
CA ILE A 228 16.72 5.61 -26.34
C ILE A 228 17.62 4.93 -25.30
N ASP A 229 18.71 5.57 -24.89
CA ASP A 229 19.69 4.99 -23.96
C ASP A 229 19.33 5.18 -22.48
N GLU A 230 18.43 6.13 -22.14
CA GLU A 230 18.06 6.44 -20.74
C GLU A 230 16.73 5.81 -20.31
N ALA A 231 15.81 5.57 -21.24
CA ALA A 231 14.44 5.13 -20.93
C ALA A 231 14.19 3.62 -21.12
N LYS A 232 15.15 2.84 -21.61
CA LYS A 232 14.90 1.45 -22.05
C LYS A 232 15.52 0.36 -21.17
N GLU A 233 16.50 0.70 -20.34
CA GLU A 233 17.01 -0.21 -19.32
C GLU A 233 16.47 0.27 -17.97
N TYR A 234 15.55 -0.50 -17.40
CA TYR A 234 14.94 -0.20 -16.10
C TYR A 234 14.82 -1.47 -15.29
N THR A 235 14.73 -1.31 -13.97
CA THR A 235 14.32 -2.39 -13.08
C THR A 235 13.08 -1.99 -12.29
N VAL A 236 12.40 -2.96 -11.71
CA VAL A 236 11.18 -2.67 -10.92
C VAL A 236 11.48 -1.80 -9.71
N GLU A 237 12.72 -1.85 -9.20
CA GLU A 237 13.23 -1.07 -8.08
C GLU A 237 13.23 0.45 -8.34
N ASP A 238 13.34 0.89 -9.60
CA ASP A 238 13.25 2.32 -9.98
C ASP A 238 11.89 2.94 -9.61
N PHE A 239 10.88 2.09 -9.45
CA PHE A 239 9.52 2.44 -9.10
C PHE A 239 9.19 2.13 -7.64
N PHE A 240 10.18 1.86 -6.79
CA PHE A 240 9.90 1.66 -5.38
C PHE A 240 9.49 2.96 -4.69
N VAL A 241 8.47 2.84 -3.84
CA VAL A 241 8.14 3.86 -2.85
C VAL A 241 9.24 3.84 -1.81
N LEU A 242 9.78 5.02 -1.51
CA LEU A 242 10.83 5.17 -0.52
C LEU A 242 10.33 4.67 0.84
N VAL A 243 11.00 3.65 1.35
CA VAL A 243 10.83 3.25 2.74
C VAL A 243 11.65 4.24 3.53
N GLU A 244 11.03 5.07 4.37
CA GLU A 244 11.75 5.87 5.35
C GLU A 244 12.42 4.93 6.36
N THR A 245 13.57 4.36 5.99
CA THR A 245 14.39 3.59 6.92
C THR A 245 15.19 4.57 7.76
N GLN A 246 15.00 4.51 9.08
CA GLN A 246 16.20 4.56 9.91
C GLN A 246 16.95 3.25 9.68
N ASP A 247 17.94 3.32 8.77
CA ASP A 247 18.94 2.33 8.38
C ASP A 247 18.48 1.03 7.70
N SER A 248 18.99 0.86 6.47
CA SER A 248 18.66 -0.16 5.47
C SER A 248 19.58 -1.39 5.49
N SER A 249 20.39 -1.58 6.54
CA SER A 249 21.19 -2.80 6.70
C SER A 249 20.46 -3.81 7.57
N LYS A 250 19.78 -4.81 6.96
CA LYS A 250 19.52 -6.18 7.49
C LYS A 250 18.27 -6.87 6.91
N TRP A 251 18.04 -6.80 5.59
CA TRP A 251 17.16 -7.77 4.93
C TRP A 251 17.87 -8.41 3.74
N ALA A 252 18.98 -9.10 4.02
CA ALA A 252 19.52 -10.14 3.15
C ALA A 252 19.05 -11.50 3.66
#